data_AF-A0A8C4Q1Z8-F1
#
_entry.id   AF-A0A8C4Q1Z8-F1
#
_cell.length_a   1.000
_cell.length_b   1.000
_cell.length_c   1.000
_cell.angle_alpha   90.00
_cell.angle_beta   90.00
_cell.angle_gamma   90.00
#
_symmetry.space_group_name_H-M   'P 1'
#
loop_
_entity.id
_entity.type
_entity.pdbx_description
1 polymer ?
#
loop_
_entity_poly.entity_id
_entity_poly.type
_entity_poly.pdbx_seq_one_letter_code
_entity_poly.pdbx_strand_id
1 'polypeptide(L)'
;MKCTSRRRPAVGLGFSLDVRMPSVRPTKADDYLCTGVHIPSPEATYIVNFIPRASMEKVHHMLLFGCKLPGSQKRYWDCGAKTGPCQGPPNILYAWARNATATHLPEDVGFQVSGESGINYLVLQVHYANIAAFKESELDCSGLTLSMISQSPPYLAGILLMVANSGIIPAGKKEANIDISCEYNIPTPMYAFAFRVHAHYLSNVISAYRVRKGKWDLIGRQNPFMPQAFYPRNETMSIENGDTLAARCVYNAEAMETDTIMG
;
A
#
# COMPACT_ATOMS: atom_id res chain seq x y z
N MET A 1 19.52 10.67 -9.34
CA MET A 1 19.07 9.72 -10.39
C MET A 1 18.65 10.55 -11.60
N LYS A 2 19.20 10.32 -12.81
CA LYS A 2 18.77 11.08 -14.01
C LYS A 2 17.38 10.61 -14.43
N CYS A 3 16.45 11.53 -14.64
CA CYS A 3 15.12 11.23 -15.13
C CYS A 3 15.18 10.91 -16.63
N THR A 4 15.24 9.63 -16.96
CA THR A 4 15.21 9.15 -18.35
C THR A 4 13.78 9.08 -18.87
N SER A 5 13.60 9.28 -20.17
CA SER A 5 12.28 9.16 -20.81
C SER A 5 11.74 7.73 -20.73
N ARG A 6 10.40 7.61 -20.73
CA ARG A 6 9.68 6.32 -20.76
C ARG A 6 10.16 5.52 -21.99
N ARG A 7 10.76 4.34 -21.77
CA ARG A 7 10.93 3.35 -22.83
C ARG A 7 9.59 2.65 -23.04
N ARG A 8 9.16 2.48 -24.30
CA ARG A 8 8.00 1.65 -24.62
C ARG A 8 8.34 0.19 -24.26
N PRO A 9 7.44 -0.56 -23.61
CA PRO A 9 7.69 -1.97 -23.35
C PRO A 9 7.82 -2.73 -24.68
N ALA A 10 8.81 -3.61 -24.78
CA ALA A 10 8.81 -4.66 -25.79
C ALA A 10 7.82 -5.73 -25.33
N VAL A 11 6.85 -6.06 -26.17
CA VAL A 11 5.83 -7.09 -25.86
C VAL A 11 6.45 -8.46 -26.12
N GLY A 12 6.71 -9.21 -25.04
CA GLY A 12 7.08 -10.63 -25.03
C GLY A 12 6.28 -11.36 -23.94
N LEU A 13 6.64 -12.60 -23.58
CA LEU A 13 6.01 -13.37 -22.49
C LEU A 13 5.94 -12.62 -21.14
N GLY A 14 6.85 -11.65 -20.94
CA GLY A 14 6.76 -10.64 -19.90
C GLY A 14 7.28 -9.29 -20.38
N PHE A 15 6.98 -8.24 -19.64
CA PHE A 15 7.46 -6.88 -19.92
C PHE A 15 7.64 -6.09 -18.62
N SER A 16 8.42 -5.00 -18.70
CA SER A 16 8.58 -4.07 -17.57
C SER A 16 7.71 -2.84 -17.76
N LEU A 17 7.05 -2.39 -16.69
CA LEU A 17 6.25 -1.17 -16.67
C LEU A 17 6.80 -0.18 -15.65
N ASP A 18 7.22 0.99 -16.11
CA ASP A 18 7.71 2.06 -15.24
C ASP A 18 6.56 3.00 -14.82
N VAL A 19 6.34 3.10 -13.51
CA VAL A 19 5.44 4.08 -12.89
C VAL A 19 6.31 5.06 -12.11
N ARG A 20 6.58 6.23 -12.68
CA ARG A 20 7.58 7.18 -12.18
C ARG A 20 7.01 8.58 -12.10
N MET A 21 7.41 9.33 -11.06
CA MET A 21 7.08 10.74 -10.97
C MET A 21 7.60 11.52 -12.20
N PRO A 22 6.79 12.42 -12.76
CA PRO A 22 7.09 13.11 -14.01
C PRO A 22 8.08 14.29 -13.87
N SER A 23 9.20 14.09 -13.17
CA SER A 23 10.18 15.13 -12.84
C SER A 23 9.54 16.25 -12.01
N VAL A 24 9.07 15.90 -10.81
CA VAL A 24 8.36 16.81 -9.90
C VAL A 24 9.31 17.52 -8.94
N ARG A 25 8.87 18.63 -8.39
CA ARG A 25 9.49 19.30 -7.25
C ARG A 25 8.40 19.61 -6.21
N PRO A 26 8.36 18.89 -5.09
CA PRO A 26 7.47 19.22 -3.98
C PRO A 26 7.74 20.63 -3.47
N THR A 27 6.69 21.36 -3.11
CA THR A 27 6.79 22.76 -2.66
C THR A 27 6.54 22.96 -1.17
N LYS A 28 6.00 21.93 -0.50
CA LYS A 28 5.70 21.92 0.94
C LYS A 28 6.26 20.65 1.59
N ALA A 29 6.60 20.72 2.88
CA ALA A 29 6.86 19.53 3.67
C ALA A 29 5.59 18.68 3.78
N ASP A 30 5.76 17.37 3.98
CA ASP A 30 4.68 16.37 4.01
C ASP A 30 3.76 16.40 2.78
N ASP A 31 4.34 16.61 1.59
CA ASP A 31 3.59 16.63 0.33
C ASP A 31 3.33 15.21 -0.19
N TYR A 32 2.11 14.95 -0.63
CA TYR A 32 1.68 13.66 -1.19
C TYR A 32 1.31 13.85 -2.65
N LEU A 33 2.26 13.52 -3.53
CA LEU A 33 2.04 13.61 -4.96
C LEU A 33 1.64 12.26 -5.53
N CYS A 34 0.73 12.26 -6.49
CA CYS A 34 0.34 11.09 -7.26
C CYS A 34 0.60 11.26 -8.75
N THR A 35 0.88 10.16 -9.44
CA THR A 35 0.92 10.06 -10.90
C THR A 35 0.31 8.73 -11.35
N GLY A 36 -0.35 8.71 -12.51
CA GLY A 36 -1.03 7.54 -13.04
C GLY A 36 -0.46 7.07 -14.38
N VAL A 37 -0.50 5.76 -14.61
CA VAL A 37 -0.28 5.15 -15.93
C VAL A 37 -1.42 4.21 -16.28
N HIS A 38 -1.79 4.19 -17.56
CA HIS A 38 -2.66 3.16 -18.12
C HIS A 38 -1.86 1.87 -18.32
N ILE A 39 -2.44 0.72 -17.99
CA ILE A 39 -1.80 -0.58 -18.20
C ILE A 39 -1.88 -0.92 -19.70
N PRO A 40 -0.77 -1.24 -20.38
CA PRO A 40 -0.76 -1.40 -21.85
C PRO A 40 -1.26 -2.78 -22.31
N SER A 41 -2.35 -3.28 -21.71
CA SER A 41 -2.98 -4.54 -22.09
C SER A 41 -4.49 -4.49 -21.83
N PRO A 42 -5.34 -4.86 -22.80
CA PRO A 42 -6.77 -5.07 -22.56
C PRO A 42 -7.04 -6.40 -21.84
N GLU A 43 -6.13 -7.37 -21.93
CA GLU A 43 -6.26 -8.72 -21.35
C GLU A 43 -5.68 -8.80 -19.94
N ALA A 44 -6.06 -9.83 -19.19
CA ALA A 44 -5.52 -10.10 -17.87
C ALA A 44 -3.98 -10.18 -17.91
N THR A 45 -3.33 -9.43 -17.03
CA THR A 45 -1.87 -9.34 -16.90
C THR A 45 -1.53 -9.35 -15.41
N TYR A 46 -0.35 -9.85 -15.04
CA TYR A 46 -0.01 -10.10 -13.65
C TYR A 46 1.26 -9.35 -13.25
N ILE A 47 1.21 -8.61 -12.14
CA ILE A 47 2.40 -8.00 -11.52
C ILE A 47 3.05 -9.05 -10.62
N VAL A 48 4.27 -9.45 -10.95
CA VAL A 48 5.01 -10.51 -10.21
C VAL A 48 6.23 -9.98 -9.45
N ASN A 49 6.64 -8.73 -9.70
CA ASN A 49 7.72 -8.11 -8.92
C ASN A 49 7.62 -6.58 -8.91
N PHE A 50 8.06 -5.98 -7.81
CA PHE A 50 8.09 -4.54 -7.58
C PHE A 50 9.53 -4.10 -7.30
N ILE A 51 10.08 -3.26 -8.18
CA ILE A 51 11.45 -2.77 -8.05
C ILE A 51 11.41 -1.29 -7.67
N PRO A 52 11.68 -0.92 -6.41
CA PRO A 52 11.70 0.46 -5.98
C PRO A 52 12.86 1.22 -6.62
N ARG A 53 12.54 2.43 -7.08
CA ARG A 53 13.47 3.36 -7.70
C ARG A 53 13.34 4.71 -6.99
N ALA A 54 13.71 4.74 -5.72
CA ALA A 54 13.54 5.91 -4.85
C ALA A 54 14.87 6.61 -4.56
N SER A 55 14.82 7.94 -4.41
CA SER A 55 15.89 8.71 -3.80
C SER A 55 15.73 8.67 -2.28
N MET A 56 16.57 7.89 -1.60
CA MET A 56 16.49 7.67 -0.14
C MET A 56 16.47 8.97 0.67
N GLU A 57 17.15 10.02 0.20
CA GLU A 57 17.22 11.31 0.87
C GLU A 57 15.91 12.13 0.79
N LYS A 58 15.08 11.88 -0.23
CA LYS A 58 13.91 12.72 -0.57
C LYS A 58 12.57 12.05 -0.31
N VAL A 59 12.50 10.75 -0.57
CA VAL A 59 11.24 10.00 -0.48
C VAL A 59 11.13 9.34 0.88
N HIS A 60 10.03 9.62 1.58
CA HIS A 60 9.73 9.00 2.85
C HIS A 60 9.10 7.62 2.67
N HIS A 61 8.06 7.53 1.82
CA HIS A 61 7.46 6.26 1.40
C HIS A 61 6.78 6.39 0.02
N MET A 62 6.48 5.25 -0.60
CA MET A 62 5.73 5.15 -1.86
C MET A 62 4.64 4.09 -1.74
N LEU A 63 3.47 4.37 -2.27
CA LEU A 63 2.36 3.42 -2.38
C LEU A 63 1.97 3.25 -3.84
N LEU A 64 1.69 2.03 -4.26
CA LEU A 64 1.10 1.75 -5.57
C LEU A 64 -0.34 1.29 -5.38
N PHE A 65 -1.24 1.93 -6.12
CA PHE A 65 -2.66 1.60 -6.14
C PHE A 65 -3.09 1.12 -7.53
N GLY A 66 -4.00 0.15 -7.57
CA GLY A 66 -4.80 -0.22 -8.72
C GLY A 66 -6.13 0.54 -8.72
N CYS A 67 -6.41 1.24 -9.81
CA CYS A 67 -7.64 2.02 -10.00
C CYS A 67 -8.37 1.62 -11.30
N LYS A 68 -9.70 1.77 -11.31
CA LYS A 68 -10.46 1.84 -12.57
C LYS A 68 -10.20 3.16 -13.32
N LEU A 69 -10.17 4.27 -12.59
CA LEU A 69 -9.82 5.60 -13.08
C LEU A 69 -8.94 6.34 -12.04
N PRO A 70 -7.90 7.06 -12.48
CA PRO A 70 -7.07 7.85 -11.58
C PRO A 70 -7.84 9.05 -11.02
N GLY A 71 -7.46 9.51 -9.83
CA GLY A 71 -8.08 10.69 -9.18
C GLY A 71 -7.97 11.96 -10.02
N SER A 72 -6.95 12.07 -10.88
CA SER A 72 -6.79 13.15 -11.84
C SER A 72 -6.24 12.66 -13.18
N GLN A 73 -6.54 13.39 -14.25
CA GLN A 73 -5.93 13.21 -15.58
C GLN A 73 -4.67 14.07 -15.76
N LYS A 74 -4.29 14.88 -14.76
CA LYS A 74 -3.04 15.64 -14.78
C LYS A 74 -1.84 14.68 -14.76
N ARG A 75 -0.70 15.15 -15.30
CA ARG A 75 0.56 14.39 -15.29
C ARG A 75 0.96 13.93 -13.88
N TYR A 76 0.70 14.79 -12.89
CA TYR A 76 0.70 14.48 -11.46
C TYR A 76 -0.28 15.42 -10.72
N TRP A 77 -0.65 15.07 -9.49
CA TRP A 77 -1.54 15.88 -8.65
C TRP A 77 -1.26 15.68 -7.15
N ASP A 78 -1.71 16.61 -6.30
CA ASP A 78 -1.76 16.42 -4.84
C ASP A 78 -2.90 15.45 -4.52
N CYS A 79 -2.56 14.29 -3.97
CA CYS A 79 -3.49 13.24 -3.61
C CYS A 79 -3.56 12.97 -2.10
N GLY A 80 -2.88 13.78 -1.28
CA GLY A 80 -3.16 13.88 0.15
C GLY A 80 -4.36 14.79 0.43
N ALA A 81 -4.75 15.61 -0.54
CA ALA A 81 -5.95 16.42 -0.52
C ALA A 81 -7.22 15.66 -0.99
N LYS A 82 -8.34 16.38 -1.14
CA LYS A 82 -9.66 15.84 -1.50
C LYS A 82 -9.70 14.93 -2.74
N THR A 83 -8.76 15.04 -3.67
CA THR A 83 -8.77 14.28 -4.93
C THR A 83 -8.44 12.79 -4.74
N GLY A 84 -7.60 12.44 -3.76
CA GLY A 84 -7.15 11.06 -3.55
C GLY A 84 -6.40 10.43 -4.75
N PRO A 85 -5.99 9.16 -4.65
CA PRO A 85 -5.28 8.45 -5.73
C PRO A 85 -6.20 7.96 -6.85
N CYS A 86 -7.44 7.58 -6.56
CA CYS A 86 -8.41 7.08 -7.53
C CYS A 86 -9.73 7.87 -7.42
N GLN A 87 -10.56 7.88 -8.48
CA GLN A 87 -11.93 8.43 -8.41
C GLN A 87 -12.91 7.57 -7.58
N GLY A 88 -12.48 6.39 -7.13
CA GLY A 88 -13.23 5.48 -6.29
C GLY A 88 -12.30 4.75 -5.31
N PRO A 89 -12.73 3.63 -4.72
CA PRO A 89 -11.90 2.88 -3.76
C PRO A 89 -10.56 2.45 -4.39
N PRO A 90 -9.42 2.86 -3.82
CA PRO A 90 -8.12 2.42 -4.29
C PRO A 90 -7.81 1.00 -3.82
N ASN A 91 -7.23 0.17 -4.70
CA ASN A 91 -6.68 -1.13 -4.31
C ASN A 91 -5.19 -0.96 -4.05
N ILE A 92 -4.73 -1.00 -2.80
CA ILE A 92 -3.28 -0.99 -2.53
C ILE A 92 -2.67 -2.29 -3.08
N LEU A 93 -1.58 -2.17 -3.84
CA LEU A 93 -0.87 -3.31 -4.44
C LEU A 93 0.54 -3.46 -3.87
N TYR A 94 1.16 -2.34 -3.49
CA TYR A 94 2.53 -2.33 -2.98
C TYR A 94 2.76 -1.13 -2.07
N ALA A 95 3.62 -1.31 -1.08
CA ALA A 95 4.09 -0.26 -0.19
C ALA A 95 5.60 -0.38 0.00
N TRP A 96 6.30 0.73 -0.23
CA TRP A 96 7.71 0.89 0.05
C TRP A 96 7.88 1.99 1.08
N ALA A 97 8.77 1.80 2.04
CA ALA A 97 9.12 2.84 2.99
C ALA A 97 10.64 2.92 3.14
N ARG A 98 11.14 4.14 3.37
CA ARG A 98 12.56 4.36 3.64
C ARG A 98 12.99 3.50 4.83
N ASN A 99 14.13 2.82 4.68
CA ASN A 99 14.73 1.93 5.70
C ASN A 99 13.93 0.66 6.04
N ALA A 100 12.86 0.35 5.29
CA ALA A 100 12.21 -0.96 5.36
C ALA A 100 12.83 -1.92 4.34
N THR A 101 12.99 -3.18 4.72
CA THR A 101 13.27 -4.25 3.75
C THR A 101 12.09 -4.34 2.79
N ALA A 102 12.36 -4.36 1.48
CA ALA A 102 11.32 -4.55 0.48
C ALA A 102 10.71 -5.96 0.65
N THR A 103 9.38 -6.04 0.75
CA THR A 103 8.70 -7.33 0.65
C THR A 103 8.65 -7.74 -0.81
N HIS A 104 9.12 -8.95 -1.08
CA HIS A 104 9.01 -9.59 -2.39
C HIS A 104 7.77 -10.48 -2.42
N LEU A 105 7.15 -10.58 -3.58
CA LEU A 105 6.14 -11.63 -3.80
C LEU A 105 6.83 -13.00 -3.80
N PRO A 106 6.17 -14.06 -3.32
CA PRO A 106 6.58 -15.43 -3.60
C PRO A 106 6.67 -15.67 -5.12
N GLU A 107 7.51 -16.63 -5.53
CA GLU A 107 7.88 -16.85 -6.95
C GLU A 107 6.68 -17.19 -7.86
N ASP A 108 5.66 -17.83 -7.31
CA ASP A 108 4.47 -18.33 -7.99
C ASP A 108 3.21 -17.48 -7.74
N VAL A 109 3.39 -16.24 -7.27
CA VAL A 109 2.33 -15.31 -6.90
C VAL A 109 2.36 -14.05 -7.76
N GLY A 110 1.18 -13.58 -8.20
CA GLY A 110 1.07 -12.29 -8.89
C GLY A 110 -0.25 -11.57 -8.66
N PHE A 111 -0.23 -10.23 -8.70
CA PHE A 111 -1.45 -9.42 -8.69
C PHE A 111 -2.06 -9.34 -10.08
N GLN A 112 -3.28 -9.81 -10.24
CA GLN A 112 -4.02 -9.63 -11.50
C GLN A 112 -4.42 -8.17 -11.70
N VAL A 113 -4.14 -7.65 -12.89
CA VAL A 113 -4.57 -6.33 -13.39
C VAL A 113 -5.07 -6.46 -14.83
N SER A 114 -5.69 -5.40 -15.36
CA SER A 114 -6.38 -5.42 -16.66
C SER A 114 -7.46 -6.51 -16.75
N GLY A 115 -8.02 -6.75 -17.95
CA GLY A 115 -9.11 -7.69 -18.15
C GLY A 115 -10.30 -7.41 -17.23
N GLU A 116 -10.77 -8.43 -16.53
CA GLU A 116 -11.92 -8.35 -15.62
C GLU A 116 -11.57 -7.92 -14.19
N SER A 117 -10.30 -7.61 -13.89
CA SER A 117 -9.87 -7.22 -12.54
C SER A 117 -10.45 -5.89 -12.03
N GLY A 118 -10.96 -5.05 -12.94
CA GLY A 118 -11.38 -3.68 -12.63
C GLY A 118 -10.21 -2.70 -12.41
N ILE A 119 -8.96 -3.14 -12.57
CA ILE A 119 -7.75 -2.32 -12.45
C ILE A 119 -7.21 -2.01 -13.85
N ASN A 120 -7.50 -0.80 -14.36
CA ASN A 120 -7.05 -0.33 -15.68
C ASN A 120 -5.87 0.64 -15.59
N TYR A 121 -5.70 1.26 -14.42
CA TYR A 121 -4.66 2.23 -14.13
C TYR A 121 -3.88 1.83 -12.89
N LEU A 122 -2.59 2.14 -12.93
CA LEU A 122 -1.72 2.09 -11.77
C LEU A 122 -1.41 3.52 -11.34
N VAL A 123 -1.66 3.83 -10.08
CA VAL A 123 -1.41 5.14 -9.50
C VAL A 123 -0.34 5.01 -8.43
N LEU A 124 0.79 5.68 -8.65
CA LEU A 124 1.86 5.81 -7.68
C LEU A 124 1.61 7.06 -6.83
N GLN A 125 1.56 6.88 -5.52
CA GLN A 125 1.67 7.95 -4.54
C GLN A 125 3.09 7.98 -3.97
N VAL A 126 3.67 9.17 -3.86
CA VAL A 126 4.97 9.41 -3.23
C VAL A 126 4.80 10.47 -2.15
N HIS A 127 5.23 10.12 -0.93
CA HIS A 127 5.26 11.04 0.19
C HIS A 127 6.65 11.67 0.33
N TYR A 128 6.70 13.00 0.24
CA TYR A 128 7.90 13.80 0.40
C TYR A 128 7.85 14.55 1.74
N ALA A 129 8.29 13.89 2.81
CA ALA A 129 8.27 14.46 4.15
C ALA A 129 9.20 15.68 4.30
N ASN A 130 10.41 15.60 3.73
CA ASN A 130 11.43 16.65 3.86
C ASN A 130 11.86 17.22 2.51
N ILE A 131 11.46 18.47 2.23
CA ILE A 131 11.82 19.18 1.00
C ILE A 131 13.20 19.84 1.03
N ALA A 132 13.84 19.94 2.20
CA ALA A 132 15.20 20.50 2.32
C ALA A 132 16.25 19.65 1.58
N ALA A 133 15.92 18.38 1.28
CA ALA A 133 16.75 17.50 0.48
C ALA A 133 16.75 17.85 -1.03
N PHE A 134 15.91 18.78 -1.49
CA PHE A 134 15.87 19.24 -2.87
C PHE A 134 16.76 20.46 -3.05
N LYS A 135 17.88 20.30 -3.77
CA LYS A 135 18.72 21.43 -4.18
C LYS A 135 17.99 22.31 -5.19
N GLU A 136 18.52 23.51 -5.42
CA GLU A 136 17.96 24.44 -6.38
C GLU A 136 17.84 23.81 -7.78
N SER A 137 16.65 23.90 -8.37
CA SER A 137 16.30 23.30 -9.67
C SER A 137 16.37 21.76 -9.74
N GLU A 138 16.52 21.08 -8.61
CA GLU A 138 16.55 19.62 -8.56
C GLU A 138 15.14 19.04 -8.68
N LEU A 139 14.95 18.12 -9.63
CA LEU A 139 13.70 17.41 -9.86
C LEU A 139 13.80 15.96 -9.37
N ASP A 140 12.66 15.37 -9.04
CA ASP A 140 12.55 13.96 -8.64
C ASP A 140 11.66 13.16 -9.60
N CYS A 141 12.10 11.94 -9.90
CA CYS A 141 11.39 10.96 -10.71
C CYS A 141 11.35 9.60 -10.02
N SER A 142 11.30 9.62 -8.69
CA SER A 142 11.18 8.41 -7.90
C SER A 142 9.91 7.65 -8.28
N GLY A 143 9.95 6.32 -8.10
CA GLY A 143 8.80 5.47 -8.40
C GLY A 143 9.16 4.00 -8.42
N LEU A 144 8.48 3.24 -9.27
CA LEU A 144 8.55 1.79 -9.35
C LEU A 144 8.80 1.33 -10.79
N THR A 145 9.60 0.29 -10.94
CA THR A 145 9.62 -0.55 -12.14
C THR A 145 8.92 -1.87 -11.77
N LEU A 146 7.90 -2.24 -12.53
CA LEU A 146 7.10 -3.44 -12.31
C LEU A 146 7.50 -4.53 -13.31
N SER A 147 7.61 -5.77 -12.85
CA SER A 147 7.74 -6.92 -13.74
C SER A 147 6.36 -7.52 -13.98
N MET A 148 5.97 -7.61 -15.25
CA MET A 148 4.64 -8.02 -15.69
C MET A 148 4.74 -9.30 -16.52
N ILE A 149 3.77 -10.20 -16.38
CA ILE A 149 3.61 -11.39 -17.24
C ILE A 149 2.17 -11.50 -17.73
N SER A 150 1.96 -12.10 -18.90
CA SER A 150 0.62 -12.39 -19.44
C SER A 150 0.09 -13.76 -19.04
N GLN A 151 0.98 -14.69 -18.68
CA GLN A 151 0.59 -16.01 -18.20
C GLN A 151 0.09 -15.92 -16.76
N SER A 152 -1.02 -16.59 -16.47
CA SER A 152 -1.56 -16.66 -15.12
C SER A 152 -0.61 -17.42 -14.18
N PRO A 153 -0.19 -16.82 -13.05
CA PRO A 153 0.57 -17.53 -12.04
C PRO A 153 -0.31 -18.54 -11.29
N PRO A 154 0.27 -19.57 -10.65
CA PRO A 154 -0.49 -20.53 -9.85
C PRO A 154 -1.33 -19.91 -8.73
N TYR A 155 -0.86 -18.79 -8.15
CA TYR A 155 -1.54 -18.09 -7.07
C TYR A 155 -1.75 -16.61 -7.39
N LEU A 156 -2.94 -16.11 -7.08
CA LEU A 156 -3.25 -14.69 -7.17
C LEU A 156 -3.01 -14.00 -5.83
N ALA A 157 -2.24 -12.92 -5.86
CA ALA A 157 -2.10 -12.02 -4.72
C ALA A 157 -3.37 -11.19 -4.55
N GLY A 158 -3.73 -10.94 -3.30
CA GLY A 158 -4.82 -10.04 -2.91
C GLY A 158 -4.51 -9.33 -1.60
N ILE A 159 -5.28 -8.30 -1.30
CA ILE A 159 -5.20 -7.57 -0.02
C ILE A 159 -6.52 -7.73 0.72
N LEU A 160 -6.45 -8.28 1.92
CA LEU A 160 -7.56 -8.23 2.88
C LEU A 160 -7.34 -7.03 3.81
N LEU A 161 -8.22 -6.04 3.71
CA LEU A 161 -8.19 -4.85 4.54
C LEU A 161 -9.05 -5.04 5.79
N MET A 162 -8.43 -4.90 6.96
CA MET A 162 -9.14 -4.73 8.23
C MET A 162 -9.02 -3.26 8.63
N VAL A 163 -10.15 -2.55 8.68
CA VAL A 163 -10.20 -1.11 8.98
C VAL A 163 -11.32 -0.82 9.96
N ALA A 164 -11.05 0.10 10.90
CA ALA A 164 -12.07 0.66 11.77
C ALA A 164 -12.61 1.94 11.13
N ASN A 165 -13.76 1.84 10.47
CA ASN A 165 -14.42 2.99 9.84
C ASN A 165 -15.17 3.88 10.84
N SER A 166 -15.29 3.43 12.08
CA SER A 166 -15.92 4.15 13.17
C SER A 166 -15.21 3.81 14.48
N GLY A 167 -15.28 4.72 15.44
CA GLY A 167 -14.63 4.58 16.73
C GLY A 167 -14.26 5.94 17.31
N ILE A 168 -14.23 6.02 18.63
CA ILE A 168 -13.85 7.21 19.39
C ILE A 168 -12.66 6.82 20.27
N ILE A 169 -11.60 7.61 20.20
CA ILE A 169 -10.47 7.57 21.11
C ILE A 169 -10.69 8.70 22.12
N PRO A 170 -11.08 8.39 23.38
CA PRO A 170 -11.38 9.43 24.34
C PRO A 170 -10.12 10.21 24.75
N ALA A 171 -10.25 11.52 24.90
CA ALA A 171 -9.17 12.38 25.40
C ALA A 171 -8.70 11.96 26.81
N GLY A 172 -7.41 12.20 27.09
CA GLY A 172 -6.78 11.90 28.38
C GLY A 172 -6.58 10.41 28.68
N LYS A 173 -6.86 9.50 27.74
CA LYS A 173 -6.67 8.05 27.94
C LYS A 173 -5.28 7.60 27.51
N LYS A 174 -4.51 7.05 28.47
CA LYS A 174 -3.22 6.41 28.21
C LYS A 174 -3.31 5.17 27.32
N GLU A 175 -4.43 4.45 27.40
CA GLU A 175 -4.72 3.30 26.55
C GLU A 175 -6.20 3.34 26.13
N ALA A 176 -6.43 3.34 24.82
CA ALA A 176 -7.74 3.14 24.21
C ALA A 176 -7.62 2.10 23.10
N ASN A 177 -8.57 1.17 23.03
CA ASN A 177 -8.55 0.06 22.08
C ASN A 177 -9.68 0.22 21.06
N ILE A 178 -9.36 0.01 19.78
CA ILE A 178 -10.35 -0.16 18.72
C ILE A 178 -10.15 -1.55 18.13
N ASP A 179 -11.21 -2.35 18.19
CA ASP A 179 -11.23 -3.74 17.78
C ASP A 179 -11.99 -3.92 16.46
N ILE A 180 -11.47 -4.81 15.62
CA ILE A 180 -12.05 -5.16 14.33
C ILE A 180 -12.13 -6.69 14.29
N SER A 181 -13.29 -7.24 13.95
CA SER A 181 -13.43 -8.68 13.77
C SER A 181 -14.42 -9.01 12.66
N CYS A 182 -14.03 -9.92 11.77
CA CYS A 182 -14.90 -10.48 10.75
C CYS A 182 -14.70 -11.99 10.64
N GLU A 183 -15.78 -12.73 10.42
CA GLU A 183 -15.71 -14.14 10.01
C GLU A 183 -15.30 -14.22 8.54
N TYR A 184 -14.39 -15.14 8.23
CA TYR A 184 -13.96 -15.43 6.88
C TYR A 184 -14.92 -16.43 6.25
N ASN A 185 -15.87 -15.93 5.46
CA ASN A 185 -16.95 -16.74 4.86
C ASN A 185 -16.74 -17.01 3.36
N ILE A 186 -15.48 -17.12 2.93
CA ILE A 186 -15.11 -17.40 1.53
C ILE A 186 -14.77 -18.90 1.41
N PRO A 187 -15.29 -19.62 0.39
CA PRO A 187 -15.03 -21.06 0.22
C PRO A 187 -13.56 -21.41 -0.06
N THR A 188 -12.84 -20.52 -0.72
CA THR A 188 -11.44 -20.72 -1.10
C THR A 188 -10.52 -20.22 0.02
N PRO A 189 -9.49 -20.98 0.43
CA PRO A 189 -8.56 -20.51 1.45
C PRO A 189 -7.68 -19.36 0.94
N MET A 190 -7.28 -18.49 1.86
CA MET A 190 -6.26 -17.47 1.63
C MET A 190 -5.01 -17.79 2.45
N TYR A 191 -3.83 -17.47 1.91
CA TYR A 191 -2.55 -17.68 2.59
C TYR A 191 -1.90 -16.34 2.89
N ALA A 192 -1.95 -15.90 4.14
CA ALA A 192 -1.32 -14.66 4.56
C ALA A 192 0.20 -14.84 4.59
N PHE A 193 0.93 -14.05 3.81
CA PHE A 193 2.40 -14.09 3.72
C PHE A 193 3.09 -12.77 4.11
N ALA A 194 2.34 -11.66 4.12
CA ALA A 194 2.82 -10.35 4.53
C ALA A 194 1.69 -9.52 5.15
N PHE A 195 2.04 -8.49 5.91
CA PHE A 195 1.08 -7.56 6.51
C PHE A 195 1.62 -6.13 6.51
N ARG A 196 0.72 -5.15 6.52
CA ARG A 196 1.04 -3.73 6.69
C ARG A 196 0.10 -3.16 7.75
N VAL A 197 0.65 -2.36 8.66
CA VAL A 197 -0.14 -1.57 9.62
C VAL A 197 -0.14 -0.11 9.22
N HIS A 198 -1.22 0.60 9.54
CA HIS A 198 -1.34 2.04 9.31
C HIS A 198 -2.17 2.67 10.41
N ALA A 199 -1.68 3.78 10.94
CA ALA A 199 -2.41 4.70 11.78
C ALA A 199 -1.73 6.08 11.74
N HIS A 200 -2.46 7.09 12.22
CA HIS A 200 -1.92 8.40 12.53
C HIS A 200 -1.19 8.38 13.90
N TYR A 201 -0.84 9.56 14.41
CA TYR A 201 0.11 9.75 15.50
C TYR A 201 -0.32 9.23 16.88
N LEU A 202 -1.55 8.78 17.08
CA LEU A 202 -2.02 8.31 18.40
C LEU A 202 -1.79 6.81 18.62
N SER A 203 -1.56 6.01 17.58
CA SER A 203 -1.48 4.55 17.74
C SER A 203 -0.08 4.09 18.09
N ASN A 204 0.03 3.29 19.15
CA ASN A 204 1.31 2.74 19.60
C ASN A 204 1.60 1.36 18.98
N VAL A 205 0.55 0.56 18.77
CA VAL A 205 0.70 -0.79 18.22
C VAL A 205 -0.60 -1.25 17.57
N ILE A 206 -0.44 -1.98 16.47
CA ILE A 206 -1.52 -2.66 15.78
C ILE A 206 -1.15 -4.14 15.68
N SER A 207 -2.10 -5.01 16.02
CA SER A 207 -1.94 -6.46 15.94
C SER A 207 -3.14 -7.09 15.23
N ALA A 208 -2.91 -8.13 14.44
CA ALA A 208 -3.95 -8.92 13.80
C ALA A 208 -3.73 -10.41 14.06
N TYR A 209 -4.82 -11.17 14.13
CA TYR A 209 -4.86 -12.59 14.51
C TYR A 209 -5.87 -13.33 13.65
N ARG A 210 -5.59 -14.62 13.43
CA ARG A 210 -6.58 -15.61 13.04
C ARG A 210 -7.03 -16.34 14.29
N VAL A 211 -8.34 -16.45 14.47
CA VAL A 211 -8.97 -17.21 15.55
C VAL A 211 -9.67 -18.43 14.98
N ARG A 212 -9.19 -19.62 15.34
CA ARG A 212 -9.74 -20.91 14.89
C ARG A 212 -9.96 -21.80 16.11
N LYS A 213 -11.21 -22.22 16.35
CA LYS A 213 -11.59 -23.07 17.50
C LYS A 213 -11.08 -22.50 18.85
N GLY A 214 -11.21 -21.19 19.04
CA GLY A 214 -10.74 -20.47 20.23
C GLY A 214 -9.23 -20.23 20.33
N LYS A 215 -8.42 -20.78 19.42
CA LYS A 215 -6.97 -20.52 19.36
C LYS A 215 -6.68 -19.25 18.57
N TRP A 216 -5.88 -18.36 19.13
CA TRP A 216 -5.43 -17.11 18.50
C TRP A 216 -4.03 -17.28 17.96
N ASP A 217 -3.87 -17.22 16.63
CA ASP A 217 -2.57 -17.28 15.97
C ASP A 217 -2.24 -15.90 15.36
N LEU A 218 -1.08 -15.36 15.69
CA LEU A 218 -0.66 -14.02 15.27
C LEU A 218 -0.50 -13.95 13.74
N ILE A 219 -1.14 -12.96 13.12
CA ILE A 219 -0.91 -12.61 11.72
C ILE A 219 0.26 -11.66 11.57
N GLY A 220 0.24 -10.60 12.38
CA GLY A 220 1.28 -9.58 12.38
C GLY A 220 1.05 -8.62 13.54
N ARG A 221 2.15 -8.06 14.06
CA ARG A 221 2.16 -7.05 15.11
C ARG A 221 3.24 -6.03 14.79
N GLN A 222 2.88 -4.76 14.72
CA GLN A 222 3.85 -3.70 14.42
C GLN A 222 3.45 -2.37 15.05
N ASN A 223 4.45 -1.56 15.36
CA ASN A 223 4.27 -0.17 15.75
C ASN A 223 4.09 0.68 14.47
N PRO A 224 2.96 1.41 14.30
CA PRO A 224 2.70 2.18 13.08
C PRO A 224 3.60 3.43 12.91
N PHE A 225 4.40 3.80 13.92
CA PHE A 225 5.50 4.76 13.75
C PHE A 225 6.71 4.19 12.99
N MET A 226 6.84 2.86 12.94
CA MET A 226 7.86 2.22 12.11
C MET A 226 7.50 2.39 10.62
N PRO A 227 8.49 2.28 9.71
CA PRO A 227 8.24 2.39 8.28
C PRO A 227 7.04 1.56 7.83
N GLN A 228 5.98 2.19 7.32
CA GLN A 228 4.70 1.51 7.01
C GLN A 228 4.74 0.78 5.66
N ALA A 229 5.71 -0.10 5.49
CA ALA A 229 5.82 -1.03 4.37
C ALA A 229 5.01 -2.32 4.65
N PHE A 230 4.95 -3.21 3.66
CA PHE A 230 4.61 -4.60 3.94
C PHE A 230 5.79 -5.29 4.62
N TYR A 231 5.51 -6.00 5.71
CA TYR A 231 6.44 -6.84 6.43
C TYR A 231 6.13 -8.31 6.14
N PRO A 232 7.13 -9.13 5.79
CA PRO A 232 6.92 -10.54 5.57
C PRO A 232 6.58 -11.24 6.88
N ARG A 233 5.83 -12.33 6.78
CA ARG A 233 5.72 -13.31 7.86
C ARG A 233 6.86 -14.33 7.74
N ASN A 234 7.25 -14.91 8.86
CA ASN A 234 8.21 -16.02 8.87
C ASN A 234 7.65 -17.25 8.15
N GLU A 235 6.34 -17.50 8.33
CA GLU A 235 5.62 -18.60 7.69
C GLU A 235 4.28 -18.11 7.18
N THR A 236 3.86 -18.67 6.04
CA THR A 236 2.52 -18.46 5.48
C THR A 236 1.47 -19.06 6.41
N MET A 237 0.35 -18.35 6.59
CA MET A 237 -0.77 -18.82 7.41
C MET A 237 -2.00 -19.05 6.55
N SER A 238 -2.57 -20.25 6.61
CA SER A 238 -3.89 -20.50 6.02
C SER A 238 -4.98 -19.78 6.82
N ILE A 239 -5.89 -19.16 6.09
CA ILE A 239 -7.14 -18.60 6.57
C ILE A 239 -8.23 -19.31 5.77
N GLU A 240 -9.11 -20.01 6.47
CA GLU A 240 -10.09 -20.93 5.91
C GLU A 240 -11.50 -20.50 6.30
N ASN A 241 -12.50 -21.03 5.59
CA ASN A 241 -13.90 -20.75 5.85
C ASN A 241 -14.26 -21.05 7.31
N GLY A 242 -14.90 -20.10 8.00
CA GLY A 242 -15.28 -20.16 9.41
C GLY A 242 -14.19 -19.68 10.40
N ASP A 243 -13.00 -19.29 9.92
CA ASP A 243 -12.04 -18.58 10.77
C ASP A 243 -12.54 -17.18 11.10
N THR A 244 -12.23 -16.67 12.29
CA THR A 244 -12.40 -15.24 12.60
C THR A 244 -11.07 -14.51 12.43
N LEU A 245 -11.06 -13.45 11.64
CA LEU A 245 -9.94 -12.50 11.58
C LEU A 245 -10.21 -11.39 12.57
N ALA A 246 -9.31 -11.19 13.54
CA ALA A 246 -9.44 -10.19 14.59
C ALA A 246 -8.22 -9.28 14.62
N ALA A 247 -8.42 -7.96 14.70
CA ALA A 247 -7.36 -6.98 14.83
C ALA A 247 -7.68 -5.99 15.97
N ARG A 248 -6.63 -5.48 16.61
CA ARG A 248 -6.69 -4.46 17.64
C ARG A 248 -5.69 -3.36 17.35
N CYS A 249 -6.18 -2.13 17.36
CA CYS A 249 -5.38 -0.91 17.35
C CYS A 249 -5.37 -0.31 18.76
N VAL A 250 -4.18 -0.12 19.33
CA VAL A 250 -3.99 0.47 20.66
C VAL A 250 -3.50 1.90 20.50
N TYR A 251 -4.20 2.83 21.15
CA TYR A 251 -3.94 4.27 21.08
C TYR A 251 -3.56 4.85 22.44
N ASN A 252 -2.72 5.89 22.43
CA ASN A 252 -2.46 6.75 23.58
C ASN A 252 -2.89 8.18 23.22
N ALA A 253 -3.93 8.66 23.91
CA ALA A 253 -4.50 10.00 23.80
C ALA A 253 -4.36 10.79 25.11
N GLU A 254 -3.39 10.46 25.96
CA GLU A 254 -3.13 11.13 27.25
C GLU A 254 -2.90 12.64 27.08
N ALA A 255 -2.26 13.05 25.99
CA ALA A 255 -1.99 14.44 25.65
C ALA A 255 -3.10 15.14 24.86
N MET A 256 -4.21 14.45 24.53
CA MET A 256 -5.31 15.05 23.75
C MET A 256 -6.30 15.75 24.68
N GLU A 257 -6.73 16.94 24.30
CA GLU A 257 -7.75 17.73 25.02
C GLU A 257 -9.18 17.37 24.60
N THR A 258 -9.35 16.83 23.39
CA THR A 258 -10.65 16.44 22.82
C THR A 258 -10.60 15.03 22.24
N ASP A 259 -11.77 14.39 22.20
CA ASP A 259 -11.92 13.06 21.63
C ASP A 259 -11.50 13.04 20.16
N THR A 260 -10.79 11.98 19.76
CA THR A 260 -10.37 11.77 18.37
C THR A 260 -11.26 10.71 17.72
N ILE A 261 -11.78 11.01 16.53
CA ILE A 261 -12.68 10.13 15.79
C ILE A 261 -11.90 9.48 14.63
N MET A 262 -12.26 8.25 14.25
CA MET A 262 -11.74 7.61 13.03
C MET A 262 -12.16 8.41 11.78
N GLY A 263 -11.19 8.73 10.90
CA GLY A 263 -11.41 9.47 9.66
C GLY A 263 -10.14 9.72 8.86
#